data_AF-A0A0C2ZCK6-F1
#
_entry.id   AF-A0A0C2ZCK6-F1
#
_cell.length_a   1.000
_cell.length_b   1.000
_cell.length_c   1.000
_cell.angle_alpha   90.00
_cell.angle_beta   90.00
_cell.angle_gamma   90.00
#
_symmetry.space_group_name_H-M   'P 1'
#
loop_
_entity.id
_entity.type
_entity.pdbx_description
1 polymer ?
#
loop_
_entity_poly.entity_id
_entity_poly.type
_entity_poly.pdbx_seq_one_letter_code
_entity_poly.pdbx_strand_id
1 'polypeptide(L)'
;LIPQERSVTARDAWKLLHSHFNHIDLGSQHLIQEKILNLQMADAADAERYLGEHDALRHDLIRMGVAYSDSEAIFNLLKGLPRTGTW
;
A
#
# COMPACT_ATOMS: atom_id res chain seq x y z
N LEU A 1 -38.49 -31.14 8.51
CA LEU A 1 -37.80 -30.35 7.46
C LEU A 1 -36.62 -29.67 8.13
N ILE A 2 -35.43 -30.25 8.01
CA ILE A 2 -34.19 -29.60 8.48
C ILE A 2 -33.92 -28.47 7.47
N PRO A 3 -33.69 -27.21 7.90
CA PRO A 3 -33.33 -26.15 6.97
C PRO A 3 -32.01 -26.57 6.32
N GLN A 4 -32.00 -26.75 4.99
CA GLN A 4 -30.74 -26.87 4.28
C GLN A 4 -30.03 -25.54 4.43
N GLU A 5 -28.98 -25.52 5.25
CA GLU A 5 -27.98 -24.46 5.23
C GLU A 5 -27.55 -24.29 3.77
N ARG A 6 -27.88 -23.13 3.19
CA ARG A 6 -27.40 -22.76 1.86
C ARG A 6 -25.88 -22.77 1.94
N SER A 7 -25.25 -23.79 1.38
CA SER A 7 -23.80 -23.83 1.28
C SER A 7 -23.38 -22.69 0.35
N VAL A 8 -22.80 -21.66 0.94
CA VAL A 8 -22.18 -20.57 0.18
C VAL A 8 -21.01 -21.19 -0.55
N THR A 9 -21.04 -21.18 -1.88
CA THR A 9 -19.92 -21.70 -2.66
C THR A 9 -18.77 -20.69 -2.63
N ALA A 10 -17.54 -21.17 -2.80
CA ALA A 10 -16.37 -20.28 -2.93
C ALA A 10 -16.58 -19.22 -4.04
N ARG A 11 -17.33 -19.56 -5.09
CA ARG A 11 -17.72 -18.64 -6.17
C ARG A 11 -18.66 -17.53 -5.70
N ASP A 12 -19.60 -17.83 -4.80
CA ASP A 12 -20.51 -16.83 -4.24
C ASP A 12 -19.78 -15.88 -3.31
N ALA A 13 -18.84 -16.38 -2.50
CA ALA A 13 -17.92 -15.55 -1.72
C ALA A 13 -17.07 -14.63 -2.62
N TRP A 14 -16.55 -15.15 -3.74
CA TRP A 14 -15.78 -14.35 -4.70
C TRP A 14 -16.61 -13.28 -5.39
N LYS A 15 -17.84 -13.59 -5.80
CA LYS A 15 -18.76 -12.60 -6.36
C LYS A 15 -19.13 -11.52 -5.35
N LEU A 16 -19.32 -11.89 -4.08
CA LEU A 16 -19.62 -10.96 -3.01
C LEU A 16 -18.45 -10.00 -2.77
N LEU A 17 -17.25 -10.52 -2.59
CA LEU A 17 -16.02 -9.73 -2.47
C LEU A 17 -15.83 -8.83 -3.69
N HIS A 18 -15.91 -9.39 -4.89
CA HIS A 18 -15.81 -8.62 -6.11
C HIS A 18 -16.86 -7.51 -6.17
N SER A 19 -18.12 -7.77 -5.84
CA SER A 19 -19.18 -6.75 -5.84
C SER A 19 -18.95 -5.63 -4.82
N HIS A 20 -18.35 -5.94 -3.66
CA HIS A 20 -18.01 -4.95 -2.64
C HIS A 20 -16.77 -4.12 -2.99
N PHE A 21 -15.80 -4.72 -3.70
CA PHE A 21 -14.49 -4.11 -3.96
C PHE A 21 -14.27 -3.70 -5.42
N ASN A 22 -15.26 -3.88 -6.32
CA ASN A 22 -15.12 -3.60 -7.76
C ASN A 22 -14.78 -2.14 -8.10
N HIS A 23 -14.88 -1.24 -7.13
CA HIS A 23 -14.68 0.21 -7.31
C HIS A 23 -13.33 0.69 -6.79
N ILE A 24 -12.60 -0.14 -6.06
CA ILE A 24 -11.32 0.19 -5.46
C ILE A 24 -10.35 -0.88 -5.90
N ASP A 25 -9.36 -0.50 -6.71
CA ASP A 25 -8.25 -1.40 -7.07
C ASP A 25 -7.34 -1.60 -5.85
N LEU A 26 -7.86 -2.38 -4.89
CA LEU A 26 -7.22 -2.67 -3.62
C LEU A 26 -5.90 -3.41 -3.82
N GLY A 27 -5.78 -4.18 -4.91
CA GLY A 27 -4.54 -4.85 -5.30
C GLY A 27 -3.45 -3.83 -5.63
N SER A 28 -3.75 -2.85 -6.48
CA SER A 28 -2.79 -1.78 -6.80
C SER A 28 -2.45 -0.90 -5.59
N GLN A 29 -3.44 -0.58 -4.74
CA GLN A 29 -3.20 0.17 -3.50
C GLN A 29 -2.24 -0.59 -2.58
N HIS A 30 -2.47 -1.90 -2.39
CA HIS A 30 -1.61 -2.74 -1.56
C HIS A 30 -0.19 -2.84 -2.12
N LEU A 31 -0.05 -2.96 -3.44
CA LEU A 31 1.26 -2.98 -4.09
C LEU A 31 2.05 -1.68 -3.88
N ILE A 32 1.39 -0.52 -3.95
CA ILE A 32 2.06 0.76 -3.70
C ILE A 32 2.43 0.88 -2.22
N GLN A 33 1.56 0.46 -1.30
CA GLN A 33 1.88 0.42 0.13
C GLN A 33 3.11 -0.46 0.41
N GLU A 34 3.18 -1.65 -0.19
CA GLU A 34 4.34 -2.54 -0.08
C GLU A 34 5.62 -1.89 -0.62
N LYS A 35 5.53 -1.17 -1.75
CA LYS A 35 6.66 -0.41 -2.28
C LYS A 35 7.14 0.66 -1.31
N ILE A 36 6.23 1.43 -0.71
CA ILE A 36 6.62 2.45 0.29
C ILE A 36 7.29 1.81 1.50
N LEU A 37 6.74 0.71 2.02
CA LEU A 37 7.26 0.03 3.21
C LEU A 37 8.66 -0.58 2.99
N ASN A 38 8.97 -0.96 1.76
CA ASN A 38 10.25 -1.56 1.38
C ASN A 38 11.22 -0.56 0.75
N LEU A 39 10.83 0.70 0.56
CA LEU A 39 11.69 1.73 -0.02
C LEU A 39 12.83 2.04 0.95
N GLN A 40 14.07 1.95 0.45
CA GLN A 40 15.27 2.23 1.22
C GLN A 40 16.15 3.25 0.50
N MET A 41 16.77 4.13 1.28
CA MET A 41 17.84 5.02 0.85
C MET A 41 19.15 4.27 1.00
N ALA A 42 19.96 4.25 -0.07
CA ALA A 42 21.24 3.54 -0.07
C ALA A 42 22.30 4.29 0.74
N ASP A 43 22.45 5.58 0.48
CA ASP A 43 23.40 6.49 1.13
C ASP A 43 22.95 7.96 1.01
N ALA A 44 23.78 8.91 1.42
CA ALA A 44 23.44 10.33 1.37
C ALA A 44 23.31 10.87 -0.07
N ALA A 45 24.05 10.33 -1.04
CA ALA A 45 23.95 10.76 -2.44
C ALA A 45 22.63 10.33 -3.10
N ASP A 46 21.99 9.33 -2.50
CA ASP A 46 20.73 8.74 -2.94
C ASP A 46 19.46 9.48 -2.42
N ALA A 47 19.63 10.50 -1.58
CA ALA A 47 18.53 11.17 -0.88
C ALA A 47 17.47 11.76 -1.83
N GLU A 48 17.89 12.40 -2.93
CA GLU A 48 16.95 13.00 -3.88
C GLU A 48 16.08 11.93 -4.57
N ARG A 49 16.67 10.81 -4.99
CA ARG A 49 15.93 9.68 -5.57
C ARG A 49 14.96 9.11 -4.55
N TYR A 50 15.44 8.84 -3.33
CA TYR A 50 14.64 8.26 -2.26
C TYR A 50 13.40 9.11 -1.93
N LEU A 51 13.58 10.42 -1.77
CA LEU A 51 12.48 11.35 -1.51
C LEU A 51 11.53 11.45 -2.70
N GLY A 52 12.05 11.53 -3.93
CA GLY A 52 11.25 11.62 -5.13
C GLY A 52 10.40 10.37 -5.38
N GLU A 53 10.96 9.18 -5.16
CA GLU A 53 10.21 7.92 -5.27
C GLU A 53 9.12 7.81 -4.20
N HIS A 54 9.41 8.19 -2.96
CA HIS A 54 8.41 8.20 -1.89
C HIS A 54 7.25 9.15 -2.23
N ASP A 55 7.55 10.36 -2.70
CA ASP A 55 6.54 11.36 -3.05
C ASP A 55 5.67 10.92 -4.24
N ALA A 56 6.26 10.28 -5.25
CA ALA A 56 5.51 9.71 -6.36
C ALA A 56 4.54 8.61 -5.92
N LEU A 57 5.00 7.67 -5.08
CA LEU A 57 4.18 6.58 -4.54
C LEU A 57 3.06 7.13 -3.64
N ARG A 58 3.35 8.14 -2.82
CA ARG A 58 2.36 8.85 -2.00
C ARG A 58 1.28 9.49 -2.87
N HIS A 59 1.66 10.21 -3.93
CA HIS A 59 0.73 10.83 -4.85
C HIS A 59 -0.19 9.79 -5.52
N ASP A 60 0.36 8.64 -5.91
CA ASP A 60 -0.44 7.56 -6.49
C ASP A 60 -1.46 6.99 -5.51
N LEU A 61 -1.10 6.78 -4.23
CA LEU A 61 -2.06 6.35 -3.20
C LEU A 61 -3.18 7.36 -2.99
N ILE A 62 -2.84 8.64 -2.88
CA ILE A 62 -3.82 9.72 -2.70
C ILE A 62 -4.76 9.77 -3.90
N ARG A 63 -4.23 9.64 -5.13
CA ARG A 63 -5.02 9.57 -6.37
C ARG A 63 -5.97 8.36 -6.39
N MET A 64 -5.59 7.25 -5.76
CA MET A 64 -6.44 6.08 -5.56
C MET A 64 -7.43 6.21 -4.41
N GLY A 65 -7.53 7.38 -3.76
CA GLY A 65 -8.45 7.64 -2.66
C GLY A 65 -7.99 7.11 -1.30
N VAL A 66 -6.72 6.69 -1.19
CA VAL A 66 -6.14 6.25 0.09
C VAL A 66 -5.70 7.49 0.86
N ALA A 67 -6.17 7.61 2.11
CA ALA A 67 -5.65 8.62 3.02
C ALA A 67 -4.20 8.27 3.39
N TYR A 68 -3.28 9.19 3.15
CA TYR A 68 -1.87 9.05 3.49
C TYR A 68 -1.36 10.34 4.14
N SER A 69 -1.14 10.27 5.44
CA SER A 69 -0.85 11.45 6.28
C SER A 69 0.63 11.85 6.23
N ASP A 70 0.94 13.10 6.58
CA ASP A 70 2.33 13.54 6.70
C ASP A 70 3.08 12.80 7.80
N SER A 71 2.42 12.43 8.91
CA SER A 71 3.04 11.65 9.98
C SER A 71 3.40 10.24 9.51
N GLU A 72 2.55 9.61 8.71
CA GLU A 72 2.82 8.32 8.07
C GLU A 72 3.96 8.44 7.04
N ALA A 73 3.99 9.53 6.27
CA ALA A 73 5.08 9.82 5.35
C ALA A 73 6.42 9.91 6.08
N ILE A 74 6.49 10.74 7.14
CA ILE A 74 7.70 10.93 7.94
C ILE A 74 8.14 9.60 8.56
N PHE A 75 7.21 8.83 9.13
CA PHE A 75 7.54 7.55 9.76
C PHE A 75 8.15 6.55 8.77
N ASN A 76 7.57 6.43 7.57
CA ASN A 76 8.08 5.53 6.54
C ASN A 76 9.42 6.01 5.95
N LEU A 77 9.59 7.32 5.78
CA LEU A 77 10.88 7.91 5.38
C LEU A 77 11.99 7.60 6.38
N LEU A 78 11.72 7.76 7.69
CA LEU A 78 12.68 7.43 8.73
C LEU A 78 13.05 5.93 8.75
N LYS A 79 12.10 5.05 8.44
CA LYS A 79 12.32 3.60 8.39
C LYS A 79 13.23 3.16 7.25
N GLY A 80 13.22 3.88 6.13
CA GLY A 80 14.05 3.56 4.97
C GLY A 80 15.45 4.16 5.00
N LEU A 81 15.81 4.92 6.04
CA LEU A 81 17.16 5.49 6.17
C LEU A 81 18.23 4.41 6.35
N PRO A 82 19.46 4.62 5.86
CA PRO A 82 20.58 3.72 6.09
C PRO A 82 20.83 3.56 7.59
N ARG A 83 21.01 2.32 8.04
CA ARG A 83 21.35 2.03 9.45
C ARG A 83 22.76 2.47 9.82
N THR A 84 23.64 2.54 8.82
CA THR A 84 25.05 2.89 8.96
C THR A 84 25.47 3.65 7.71
N GLY A 85 25.97 4.86 7.89
CA GLY A 85 26.43 5.71 6.79
C GLY A 85 27.01 7.00 7.34
N THR A 86 28.01 7.54 6.65
CA THR A 86 28.49 8.91 6.88
C THR A 86 27.45 9.85 6.26
N TRP A 87 26.86 10.70 7.08
CA TRP A 87 25.86 11.69 6.69
C TRP A 87 26.51 12.89 6.02
#